data_AF-A0A1Y1LAU3-F1
#
_entry.id   AF-A0A1Y1LAU3-F1
#
_cell.length_a   1.000
_cell.length_b   1.000
_cell.length_c   1.000
_cell.angle_alpha   90.00
_cell.angle_beta   90.00
_cell.angle_gamma   90.00
#
_symmetry.space_group_name_H-M   'P 1'
#
loop_
_entity.id
_entity.type
_entity.pdbx_description
1 polymer ?
#
loop_
_entity_poly.entity_id
_entity_poly.type
_entity_poly.pdbx_seq_one_letter_code
_entity_poly.pdbx_strand_id
1 'polypeptide(L)'
;CNAANHKVETFSSDPLSLLKFIQRYQLEISVPNIVIMLKIFLSFAVSVASCERSFSKLKLIKNYLRSQMSSLRLRNLAILSIERKLTNEIDFDDLIKEFAARKARRINI
;
A
#
# COMPACT_ATOMS: atom_id res chain seq x y z
N CYS A 1 -54.13 9.33 8.60
CA CYS A 1 -53.29 9.99 7.57
C CYS A 1 -51.84 9.80 7.95
N ASN A 2 -51.19 8.77 7.40
CA ASN A 2 -49.85 8.35 7.82
C ASN A 2 -48.80 9.24 7.15
N ALA A 3 -48.24 10.17 7.92
CA ALA A 3 -47.03 10.88 7.54
C ALA A 3 -45.87 9.87 7.58
N ALA A 4 -45.42 9.43 6.40
CA ALA A 4 -44.22 8.65 6.24
C ALA A 4 -43.03 9.53 6.67
N ASN A 5 -42.50 9.24 7.86
CA ASN A 5 -41.24 9.77 8.35
C ASN A 5 -40.11 9.34 7.41
N HIS A 6 -39.81 10.15 6.40
CA HIS A 6 -38.58 10.04 5.65
C HIS A 6 -37.44 10.52 6.55
N LYS A 7 -36.93 9.61 7.38
CA LYS A 7 -35.76 9.83 8.22
C LYS A 7 -34.58 10.07 7.28
N VAL A 8 -34.25 11.34 7.07
CA VAL A 8 -32.99 11.74 6.43
C VAL A 8 -31.89 11.25 7.35
N GLU A 9 -31.34 10.08 7.04
CA GLU A 9 -30.25 9.50 7.82
C GLU A 9 -29.06 10.45 7.70
N THR A 10 -28.70 11.00 8.86
CA THR A 10 -27.61 11.95 9.03
C THR A 10 -26.32 11.39 8.46
N PHE A 11 -25.71 12.17 7.57
CA PHE A 11 -24.40 11.95 6.95
C PHE A 11 -23.35 11.67 8.03
N SER A 12 -23.03 10.40 8.26
CA SER A 12 -21.89 10.05 9.11
C SER A 12 -20.62 10.56 8.44
N SER A 13 -19.71 11.16 9.22
CA SER A 13 -18.43 11.75 8.79
C SER A 13 -17.41 10.76 8.15
N ASP A 14 -17.83 9.52 7.88
CA ASP A 14 -17.01 8.46 7.31
C ASP A 14 -17.16 8.39 5.77
N PRO A 15 -16.08 8.64 5.00
CA PRO A 15 -16.09 8.60 3.54
C PRO A 15 -16.48 7.23 2.97
N LEU A 16 -16.21 6.13 3.69
CA LEU A 16 -16.54 4.77 3.27
C LEU A 16 -18.05 4.52 3.35
N SER A 17 -18.69 5.02 4.40
CA SER A 17 -20.15 4.95 4.58
C SER A 17 -20.90 5.73 3.50
N LEU A 18 -20.35 6.87 3.06
CA LEU A 18 -20.88 7.65 1.95
C LEU A 18 -20.80 6.86 0.62
N LEU A 19 -19.68 6.21 0.35
CA LEU A 19 -19.50 5.41 -0.88
C LEU A 19 -20.49 4.24 -0.93
N LYS A 20 -20.70 3.55 0.20
CA LYS A 20 -21.68 2.47 0.32
C LYS A 20 -23.11 2.96 0.10
N PHE A 21 -23.45 4.13 0.62
CA PHE A 21 -24.76 4.75 0.42
C PHE A 21 -25.00 5.09 -1.07
N ILE A 22 -24.04 5.71 -1.73
CA ILE A 22 -24.12 6.06 -3.16
C ILE A 22 -24.32 4.80 -4.03
N GLN A 23 -23.60 3.72 -3.71
CA GLN A 23 -23.74 2.43 -4.40
C GLN A 23 -25.13 1.79 -4.16
N ARG A 24 -25.67 1.92 -2.94
CA ARG A 24 -26.98 1.33 -2.56
C ARG A 24 -28.16 2.02 -3.24
N TYR A 25 -28.09 3.33 -3.46
CA TYR A 25 -29.18 4.11 -4.07
C TYR A 25 -28.99 4.34 -5.58
N GLN A 26 -28.01 3.69 -6.23
CA GLN A 26 -27.67 3.89 -7.65
C GLN A 26 -27.49 5.36 -8.05
N LEU A 27 -26.99 6.20 -7.12
CA LEU A 27 -26.76 7.63 -7.37
C LEU A 27 -25.61 7.89 -8.35
N GLU A 28 -24.88 6.84 -8.76
CA GLU A 28 -23.80 6.92 -9.75
C GLU A 28 -24.26 7.56 -11.08
N ILE A 29 -25.52 7.36 -11.46
CA ILE A 29 -26.09 7.90 -12.71
C ILE A 29 -26.50 9.37 -12.53
N SER A 30 -26.96 9.74 -11.32
CA SER A 30 -27.47 11.09 -11.05
C SER A 30 -26.37 12.10 -10.73
N VAL A 31 -25.26 11.67 -10.11
CA VAL A 31 -24.15 12.56 -9.69
C VAL A 31 -22.76 11.95 -9.99
N PRO A 32 -22.46 11.58 -11.25
CA PRO A 32 -21.25 10.83 -11.61
C PRO A 32 -19.96 11.55 -11.18
N ASN A 33 -19.90 12.87 -11.31
CA ASN A 33 -18.72 13.67 -10.96
C ASN A 33 -18.37 13.60 -9.46
N ILE A 34 -19.39 13.60 -8.59
CA ILE A 34 -19.20 13.52 -7.13
C ILE A 34 -18.69 12.13 -6.75
N VAL A 35 -19.22 11.08 -7.38
CA VAL A 35 -18.76 9.71 -7.15
C VAL A 35 -17.29 9.54 -7.56
N ILE A 36 -16.90 10.09 -8.73
CA ILE A 36 -15.52 10.04 -9.20
C ILE A 36 -14.60 10.79 -8.22
N MET A 37 -14.98 12.00 -7.80
CA MET A 37 -14.19 12.79 -6.85
C MET A 37 -13.97 12.04 -5.53
N LEU A 38 -15.02 11.42 -4.99
CA LEU A 38 -14.94 10.63 -3.75
C LEU A 38 -14.04 9.40 -3.91
N LYS A 39 -14.16 8.68 -5.03
CA LYS A 39 -13.30 7.52 -5.36
C LYS A 39 -11.83 7.93 -5.47
N ILE A 40 -11.53 9.05 -6.14
CA ILE A 40 -10.17 9.60 -6.25
C ILE A 40 -9.64 10.00 -4.87
N PHE A 41 -10.43 10.74 -4.09
CA PHE A 41 -10.03 11.20 -2.76
C PHE A 41 -9.69 10.04 -1.83
N LEU A 42 -10.55 9.00 -1.80
CA LEU A 42 -10.30 7.82 -0.97
C LEU A 42 -9.06 7.05 -1.44
N SER A 43 -8.91 6.85 -2.75
CA SER A 43 -7.73 6.18 -3.33
C SER A 43 -6.44 6.95 -3.03
N PHE A 44 -6.51 8.29 -3.09
CA PHE A 44 -5.41 9.17 -2.76
C PHE A 44 -5.04 9.06 -1.28
N ALA A 45 -6.02 9.11 -0.37
CA ALA A 45 -5.79 8.96 1.06
C ALA A 45 -5.12 7.61 1.40
N VAL A 46 -5.58 6.51 0.80
CA VAL A 46 -4.97 5.18 0.96
C VAL A 46 -3.54 5.16 0.39
N SER A 47 -3.33 5.77 -0.77
CA SER A 47 -1.99 5.84 -1.39
C SER A 47 -1.01 6.64 -0.54
N VAL A 48 -1.43 7.80 -0.02
CA VAL A 48 -0.60 8.64 0.86
C VAL A 48 -0.20 7.87 2.12
N ALA A 49 -1.16 7.22 2.78
CA ALA A 49 -0.86 6.39 3.96
C ALA A 49 0.12 5.24 3.64
N SER A 50 -0.02 4.60 2.48
CA SER A 50 0.91 3.55 2.02
C SER A 50 2.32 4.10 1.74
N CYS A 51 2.40 5.27 1.09
CA CYS A 51 3.65 5.97 0.81
C CYS A 51 4.36 6.36 2.10
N GLU A 52 3.67 6.99 3.06
CA GLU A 52 4.23 7.37 4.36
C GLU A 52 4.78 6.16 5.12
N ARG A 53 4.01 5.07 5.17
CA ARG A 53 4.46 3.80 5.77
C ARG A 53 5.73 3.28 5.09
N SER A 54 5.78 3.30 3.75
CA SER A 54 6.92 2.82 2.96
C SER A 54 8.17 3.70 3.14
N PHE A 55 8.01 5.03 3.13
CA PHE A 55 9.09 5.98 3.37
C PHE A 55 9.62 5.94 4.80
N SER A 56 8.75 5.68 5.78
CA SER A 56 9.16 5.45 7.17
C SER A 56 10.10 4.25 7.30
N LYS A 57 9.78 3.13 6.62
CA LYS A 57 10.68 1.97 6.54
C LYS A 57 11.99 2.31 5.82
N LEU A 58 11.93 3.02 4.70
CA LEU A 58 13.11 3.44 3.97
C LEU A 58 14.05 4.31 4.82
N LYS A 59 13.48 5.22 5.63
CA LYS A 59 14.23 6.06 6.57
C LYS A 59 14.96 5.21 7.60
N LEU A 60 14.33 4.17 8.15
CA LEU A 60 14.98 3.23 9.08
C LEU A 60 16.15 2.49 8.42
N ILE A 61 15.97 1.98 7.21
CA ILE A 61 17.03 1.29 6.44
C ILE A 61 18.22 2.23 6.20
N LYS A 62 17.93 3.45 5.74
CA LYS A 62 18.96 4.46 5.46
C LYS A 62 19.72 4.89 6.72
N ASN A 63 19.02 5.03 7.84
CA ASN A 63 19.65 5.39 9.11
C ASN A 63 20.55 4.28 9.64
N TYR A 64 20.12 3.02 9.54
CA TYR A 64 20.91 1.85 9.97
C TYR A 64 22.18 1.66 9.13
N LEU A 65 22.13 1.93 7.82
CA LEU A 65 23.21 1.64 6.86
C LEU A 65 24.01 2.88 6.43
N ARG A 66 23.98 3.95 7.24
CA ARG A 66 24.41 5.33 6.89
C ARG A 66 25.82 5.46 6.30
N SER A 67 26.73 4.52 6.58
CA SER A 67 28.13 4.56 6.13
C SER A 67 28.47 3.69 4.92
N GLN A 68 27.56 2.85 4.39
CA GLN A 68 27.93 1.83 3.38
C GLN A 68 26.93 1.59 2.24
N MET A 69 25.94 2.47 2.04
CA MET A 69 24.82 2.14 1.14
C MET A 69 24.86 2.83 -0.23
N SER A 70 25.02 2.04 -1.30
CA SER A 70 24.78 2.50 -2.68
C SER A 70 23.28 2.60 -2.99
N SER A 71 22.91 3.46 -3.95
CA SER A 71 21.52 3.66 -4.37
C SER A 71 20.84 2.36 -4.84
N LEU A 72 21.58 1.51 -5.58
CA LEU A 72 21.09 0.21 -6.03
C LEU A 72 20.79 -0.73 -4.85
N ARG A 73 21.71 -0.82 -3.87
CA ARG A 73 21.51 -1.64 -2.67
C ARG A 73 20.33 -1.13 -1.84
N LEU A 74 20.17 0.18 -1.73
CA LEU A 74 19.03 0.82 -1.06
C LEU A 74 17.71 0.47 -1.72
N ARG A 75 17.62 0.60 -3.05
CA ARG A 75 16.40 0.25 -3.80
C ARG A 75 16.01 -1.21 -3.60
N ASN A 76 16.97 -2.13 -3.70
CA ASN A 76 16.71 -3.56 -3.54
C ASN A 76 16.20 -3.87 -2.12
N LEU A 77 16.83 -3.32 -1.07
CA LEU A 77 16.40 -3.51 0.31
C LEU A 77 15.05 -2.83 0.63
N ALA A 78 14.76 -1.71 -0.01
CA ALA A 78 13.46 -1.06 0.07
C ALA A 78 12.35 -1.96 -0.48
N ILE A 79 12.57 -2.56 -1.65
CA ILE A 79 11.62 -3.49 -2.27
C ILE A 79 11.37 -4.70 -1.35
N LEU A 80 12.43 -5.35 -0.84
CA LEU A 80 12.28 -6.45 0.12
C LEU A 80 11.52 -6.04 1.39
N SER A 81 11.70 -4.80 1.85
CA SER A 81 11.04 -4.30 3.07
C SER A 81 9.57 -3.93 2.85
N ILE A 82 9.20 -3.48 1.65
CA ILE A 82 7.82 -3.22 1.25
C ILE A 82 7.09 -4.56 1.04
N GLU A 83 7.70 -5.45 0.27
CA GLU A 83 7.20 -6.81 -0.02
C GLU A 83 7.57 -7.82 1.08
N ARG A 84 7.54 -7.38 2.34
CA ARG A 84 7.95 -8.22 3.47
C ARG A 84 7.14 -9.50 3.60
N LYS A 85 5.85 -9.47 3.22
CA LYS A 85 4.97 -10.66 3.26
C LYS A 85 5.52 -11.75 2.35
N LEU A 86 5.76 -11.42 1.08
CA LEU A 86 6.37 -12.33 0.11
C LEU A 86 7.78 -12.74 0.53
N THR A 87 8.57 -11.79 1.03
CA THR A 87 9.96 -12.06 1.46
C THR A 87 10.03 -13.07 2.63
N ASN A 88 9.01 -13.12 3.49
CA ASN A 88 8.92 -14.10 4.58
C ASN A 88 8.54 -15.50 4.10
N GLU A 89 7.95 -15.64 2.91
CA GLU A 89 7.61 -16.93 2.29
C GLU A 89 8.80 -17.57 1.57
N ILE A 90 9.87 -16.80 1.36
CA ILE A 90 11.10 -17.28 0.72
C ILE A 90 11.95 -18.03 1.74
N ASP A 91 12.40 -19.24 1.38
CA ASP A 91 13.38 -19.99 2.18
C ASP A 91 14.77 -19.35 2.03
N PHE A 92 15.24 -18.73 3.12
CA PHE A 92 16.56 -18.11 3.16
C PHE A 92 17.70 -19.12 3.12
N ASP A 93 17.51 -20.34 3.62
CA ASP A 93 18.58 -21.34 3.65
C ASP A 93 18.93 -21.80 2.24
N ASP A 94 17.91 -22.06 1.43
CA ASP A 94 18.11 -22.42 0.02
C ASP A 94 18.65 -21.24 -0.80
N LEU A 95 18.18 -20.02 -0.54
CA LEU A 95 18.73 -18.82 -1.18
C LEU A 95 20.22 -18.60 -0.84
N ILE A 96 20.61 -18.84 0.42
CA ILE A 96 22.01 -18.72 0.85
C ILE A 96 22.87 -19.80 0.17
N LYS A 97 22.40 -21.04 0.11
CA LYS A 97 23.10 -22.13 -0.61
C LYS A 97 23.28 -21.78 -2.08
N GLU A 98 22.24 -21.29 -2.74
CA GLU A 98 22.31 -20.90 -4.14
C GLU A 98 23.29 -19.73 -4.35
N PHE A 99 23.22 -18.71 -3.50
CA PHE A 99 24.14 -17.57 -3.55
C PHE A 99 25.60 -18.00 -3.37
N ALA A 100 25.86 -18.90 -2.41
CA ALA A 100 27.18 -19.48 -2.17
C ALA A 100 27.67 -20.29 -3.39
N ALA A 101 26.82 -21.14 -3.97
CA ALA A 101 27.16 -21.93 -5.16
C ALA A 101 27.45 -21.04 -6.40
N ARG A 102 26.72 -19.94 -6.57
CA ARG A 102 26.98 -18.94 -7.63
C ARG A 102 28.28 -18.18 -7.40
N LYS A 103 28.62 -17.86 -6.14
CA LYS A 103 29.86 -17.15 -5.78
C LYS A 103 31.09 -18.06 -5.89
N ALA A 104 30.99 -19.32 -5.48
CA ALA A 104 32.06 -20.31 -5.61
C ALA A 104 32.43 -20.57 -7.08
N ARG A 105 31.45 -20.60 -7.99
CA ARG A 105 31.70 -20.73 -9.45
C ARG A 105 32.43 -19.56 -10.10
N ARG A 106 32.49 -18.40 -9.44
CA ARG A 106 33.31 -17.25 -9.91
C ARG A 106 34.79 -17.37 -9.54
N ILE A 107 35.17 -18.36 -8.74
CA ILE A 107 36.56 -18.70 -8.45
C ILE A 107 37.01 -19.72 -9.51
N ASN A 108 37.24 -19.26 -10.73
CA ASN A 108 38.14 -19.93 -11.67
C ASN A 108 39.24 -18.92 -11.98
N ILE A 109 40.48 -19.37 -11.77
CA ILE A 109 41.77 -18.68 -11.86
C ILE A 109 41.92 -17.92 -13.18
#